data_AF-A0A920SKB2-F1
#
_entry.id   AF-A0A920SKB2-F1
#
_cell.length_a   1.000
_cell.length_b   1.000
_cell.length_c   1.000
_cell.angle_alpha   90.00
_cell.angle_beta   90.00
_cell.angle_gamma   90.00
#
_symmetry.space_group_name_H-M   'P 1'
#
loop_
_entity.id
_entity.type
_entity.pdbx_description
1 polymer ?
#
loop_
_entity_poly.entity_id
_entity_poly.type
_entity_poly.pdbx_seq_one_letter_code
_entity_poly.pdbx_strand_id
1 'polypeptide(L)'
;MRNSKNEPVSGQVAWSSDAPTVATVSSNGLVTAIGNGQATLTATAGGLSATASATVQQVPTSLSIVSGNTQTDTVGQLLVEPLVVRAEDQGGTAVSAVGITFSVHQGGGSLSETSATSGGDGEASTSWTLGTTSGTQNVTALIEGSASATANFSATATPGPATAFSKESGDQQVGKNNRALPEPVVAAVKDEFGNGIVGIPGHFFCDRWWWID
;
A
#
# COMPACT_ATOMS: atom_id res chain seq x y z
N MET A 1 32.97 11.98 34.97
CA MET A 1 32.91 13.45 34.86
C MET A 1 34.19 13.95 34.22
N ARG A 2 34.18 15.12 33.57
CA ARG A 2 35.40 15.75 33.05
C ARG A 2 35.51 17.19 33.53
N ASN A 3 36.73 17.69 33.75
CA ASN A 3 36.96 19.09 34.10
C ASN A 3 36.98 19.98 32.84
N SER A 4 37.23 21.29 33.00
CA SER A 4 37.34 22.25 31.90
C SER A 4 38.47 21.99 30.91
N LYS A 5 39.40 21.08 31.23
CA LYS A 5 40.47 20.58 30.35
C LYS A 5 40.13 19.24 29.71
N ASN A 6 38.89 18.77 29.86
CA ASN A 6 38.41 17.48 29.36
C ASN A 6 39.09 16.26 30.03
N GLU A 7 39.66 16.40 31.23
CA GLU A 7 40.29 15.30 31.98
C GLU A 7 39.28 14.59 32.88
N PRO A 8 39.31 13.25 33.04
CA PRO A 8 38.39 12.53 33.92
C PRO A 8 38.56 12.94 35.39
N VAL A 9 37.44 13.23 36.05
CA VAL A 9 37.38 13.62 37.46
C VAL A 9 36.67 12.52 38.25
N SER A 10 37.24 12.16 39.41
CA SER A 10 36.66 11.20 40.35
C SER A 10 35.59 11.84 41.22
N GLY A 11 34.46 11.15 41.38
CA GLY A 11 33.34 11.55 42.21
C GLY A 11 32.08 10.77 41.83
N GLN A 12 31.16 10.61 42.77
CA GLN A 12 29.90 9.91 42.52
C GLN A 12 28.91 10.87 41.85
N VAL A 13 28.35 10.47 40.71
CA VAL A 13 27.27 11.20 40.03
C VAL A 13 25.95 10.56 40.46
N ALA A 14 25.03 11.37 40.96
CA ALA A 14 23.64 10.95 41.15
C ALA A 14 22.87 11.16 39.85
N TRP A 15 22.10 10.16 39.45
CA TRP A 15 21.28 10.17 38.24
C TRP A 15 19.81 10.04 38.60
N SER A 16 18.95 10.80 37.91
CA SER A 16 17.50 10.67 37.99
C SER A 16 16.85 10.87 36.62
N SER A 17 15.63 10.37 36.47
CA SER A 17 14.75 10.57 35.32
C SER A 17 13.44 11.16 35.80
N ASP A 18 12.90 12.15 35.10
CA ASP A 18 11.56 12.71 35.37
C ASP A 18 10.42 11.79 34.90
N ALA A 19 10.69 10.88 33.95
CA ALA A 19 9.74 9.92 33.39
C ALA A 19 10.34 8.49 33.33
N PRO A 20 10.46 7.78 34.47
CA PRO A 20 11.02 6.43 34.51
C PRO A 20 10.28 5.38 33.68
N THR A 21 8.98 5.61 33.39
CA THR A 21 8.19 4.75 32.50
C THR A 21 8.49 4.98 31.02
N VAL A 22 9.20 6.07 30.67
CA VAL A 22 9.68 6.37 29.32
C VAL A 22 11.14 5.96 29.19
N ALA A 23 12.00 6.43 30.10
CA ALA A 23 13.41 6.06 30.14
C ALA A 23 13.95 6.04 31.56
N THR A 24 14.75 5.02 31.88
CA THR A 24 15.49 4.92 33.14
C THR A 24 16.97 5.21 32.91
N VAL A 25 17.67 5.65 33.94
CA VAL A 25 19.12 5.84 33.93
C VAL A 25 19.71 5.15 35.15
N SER A 26 20.74 4.33 34.94
CA SER A 26 21.43 3.61 36.00
C SER A 26 22.51 4.48 36.67
N SER A 27 23.07 4.01 37.78
CA SER A 27 24.09 4.75 38.55
C SER A 27 25.39 5.01 37.77
N ASN A 28 25.66 4.27 36.69
CA ASN A 28 26.80 4.50 35.80
C ASN A 28 26.49 5.44 34.63
N GLY A 29 25.25 5.96 34.54
CA GLY A 29 24.80 6.85 33.48
C GLY A 29 24.28 6.15 32.21
N LEU A 30 24.14 4.81 32.21
CA LEU A 30 23.52 4.10 31.10
C LEU A 30 22.00 4.29 31.11
N VAL A 31 21.45 4.74 29.99
CA VAL A 31 20.02 4.99 29.76
C VAL A 31 19.37 3.77 29.13
N THR A 32 18.21 3.35 29.65
CA THR A 32 17.39 2.27 29.09
C THR A 32 16.02 2.82 28.71
N ALA A 33 15.62 2.64 27.44
CA ALA A 33 14.29 2.98 26.96
C ALA A 33 13.26 1.98 27.48
N ILE A 34 12.12 2.48 27.97
CA ILE A 34 11.05 1.68 28.57
C ILE A 34 9.73 1.84 27.80
N GLY A 35 9.38 3.07 27.41
CA GLY A 35 8.12 3.37 26.75
C GLY A 35 8.19 4.62 25.90
N ASN A 36 7.27 4.76 24.96
CA ASN A 36 7.21 5.92 24.06
C ASN A 36 7.02 7.23 24.84
N GLY A 37 7.75 8.27 24.45
CA GLY A 37 7.65 9.59 25.06
C GLY A 37 8.99 10.32 25.17
N GLN A 38 9.01 11.40 25.93
CA GLN A 38 10.22 12.14 26.26
C GLN A 38 10.50 12.07 27.76
N ALA A 39 11.77 11.93 28.11
CA ALA A 39 12.28 11.98 29.48
C ALA A 39 13.45 12.94 29.57
N THR A 40 13.53 13.69 30.67
CA THR A 40 14.69 14.49 31.06
C THR A 40 15.47 13.75 32.13
N LEU A 41 16.73 13.47 31.81
CA LEU A 41 17.68 12.83 32.71
C LEU A 41 18.51 13.90 33.39
N THR A 42 18.67 13.82 34.71
CA THR A 42 19.45 14.77 35.50
C THR A 42 20.67 14.09 36.10
N ALA A 43 21.85 14.66 35.85
CA ALA A 43 23.11 14.29 36.51
C ALA A 43 23.42 15.33 37.58
N THR A 44 23.74 14.91 38.80
CA THR A 44 24.14 15.81 39.89
C THR A 44 25.45 15.34 40.54
N ALA A 45 26.40 16.25 40.71
CA ALA A 45 27.66 15.99 41.40
C ALA A 45 28.22 17.27 42.04
N GLY A 46 28.64 17.20 43.30
CA GLY A 46 29.28 18.33 43.99
C GLY A 46 28.43 19.60 44.07
N GLY A 47 27.10 19.47 44.12
CA GLY A 47 26.16 20.61 44.14
C GLY A 47 25.86 21.21 42.75
N LEU A 48 26.46 20.67 41.68
CA LEU A 48 26.20 21.06 40.30
C LEU A 48 25.25 20.06 39.64
N SER A 49 24.43 20.53 38.69
CA SER A 49 23.52 19.70 37.91
C SER A 49 23.61 19.98 36.41
N ALA A 50 23.39 18.95 35.60
CA ALA A 50 23.20 19.06 34.15
C ALA A 50 22.06 18.12 33.72
N THR A 51 21.37 18.47 32.63
CA THR A 51 20.27 17.68 32.09
C THR A 51 20.55 17.20 30.67
N ALA A 52 19.90 16.09 30.29
CA ALA A 52 19.86 15.58 28.92
C ALA A 52 18.44 15.10 28.60
N SER A 53 17.93 15.42 27.42
CA SER A 53 16.65 14.90 26.93
C SER A 53 16.83 13.58 26.19
N ALA A 54 15.99 12.60 26.48
CA ALA A 54 15.86 11.35 25.75
C ALA A 54 14.44 11.25 25.17
N THR A 55 14.33 10.96 23.87
CA THR A 55 13.06 10.69 23.21
C THR A 55 13.03 9.22 22.80
N VAL A 56 12.03 8.49 23.26
CA VAL A 56 11.79 7.08 22.93
C VAL A 56 10.61 7.01 21.98
N GLN A 57 10.80 6.39 20.82
CA GLN A 57 9.75 6.17 19.84
C GLN A 57 9.86 4.74 19.31
N GLN A 58 8.73 4.07 19.19
CA GLN A 58 8.62 2.80 18.51
C GLN A 58 8.81 3.03 17.01
N VAL A 59 9.68 2.24 16.39
CA VAL A 59 10.04 2.39 14.98
C VAL A 59 9.28 1.35 14.17
N PRO A 60 8.39 1.75 13.24
CA PRO A 60 7.73 0.80 12.36
C PRO A 60 8.74 0.25 11.35
N THR A 61 8.69 -1.04 11.12
CA THR A 61 9.62 -1.75 10.21
C THR A 61 8.91 -2.46 9.07
N SER A 62 7.61 -2.73 9.21
CA SER A 62 6.83 -3.46 8.22
C SER A 62 5.37 -2.99 8.17
N LEU A 63 4.71 -3.33 7.05
CA LEU A 63 3.27 -3.21 6.88
C LEU A 63 2.69 -4.61 6.67
N SER A 64 1.64 -4.94 7.40
CA SER A 64 0.80 -6.11 7.14
C SER A 64 -0.54 -5.67 6.55
N ILE A 65 -1.10 -6.47 5.63
CA ILE A 65 -2.42 -6.21 5.06
C ILE A 65 -3.48 -6.73 6.03
N VAL A 66 -4.46 -5.88 6.37
CA VAL A 66 -5.58 -6.22 7.25
C VAL A 66 -6.84 -6.55 6.44
N SER A 67 -7.19 -5.74 5.43
CA SER A 67 -8.38 -5.95 4.59
C SER A 67 -8.27 -5.31 3.20
N GLY A 68 -9.23 -5.59 2.32
CA GLY A 68 -9.36 -4.92 1.01
C GLY A 68 -8.46 -5.44 -0.09
N ASN A 69 -7.71 -6.53 0.13
CA ASN A 69 -6.88 -7.14 -0.91
C ASN A 69 -7.66 -8.16 -1.75
N THR A 70 -7.21 -8.38 -2.99
CA THR A 70 -7.72 -9.38 -3.94
C THR A 70 -9.21 -9.24 -4.28
N GLN A 71 -9.75 -8.03 -4.17
CA GLN A 71 -11.14 -7.75 -4.51
C GLN A 71 -11.37 -7.84 -6.02
N THR A 72 -12.62 -8.07 -6.42
CA THR A 72 -13.03 -8.05 -7.83
C THR A 72 -14.29 -7.22 -7.97
N ASP A 73 -14.27 -6.26 -8.89
CA ASP A 73 -15.44 -5.47 -9.24
C ASP A 73 -15.32 -4.98 -10.70
N THR A 74 -16.35 -4.31 -11.21
CA THR A 74 -16.35 -3.73 -12.55
C THR A 74 -15.43 -2.51 -12.60
N VAL A 75 -14.81 -2.27 -13.76
CA VAL A 75 -14.05 -1.05 -14.04
C VAL A 75 -14.80 0.22 -13.58
N GLY A 76 -14.08 1.15 -12.97
CA GLY A 76 -14.64 2.40 -12.46
C GLY A 76 -15.44 2.30 -11.15
N GLN A 77 -15.62 1.11 -10.58
CA GLN A 77 -16.34 0.94 -9.31
C GLN A 77 -15.45 1.17 -8.09
N LEU A 78 -16.06 1.70 -7.04
CA LEU A 78 -15.49 1.79 -5.71
C LEU A 78 -15.49 0.40 -5.06
N LEU A 79 -14.32 -0.08 -4.68
CA LEU A 79 -14.20 -1.35 -3.97
C LEU A 79 -14.98 -1.31 -2.64
N VAL A 80 -15.67 -2.42 -2.34
CA VAL A 80 -16.55 -2.53 -1.18
C VAL A 80 -15.76 -2.50 0.12
N GLU A 81 -14.62 -3.19 0.16
CA GLU A 81 -13.73 -3.15 1.32
C GLU A 81 -12.63 -2.10 1.10
N PRO A 82 -12.37 -1.20 2.07
CA PRO A 82 -11.25 -0.29 2.00
C PRO A 82 -9.92 -1.06 2.10
N LEU A 83 -8.87 -0.47 1.54
CA LEU A 83 -7.51 -0.96 1.69
C LEU A 83 -7.03 -0.61 3.09
N VAL A 84 -6.75 -1.61 3.92
CA VAL A 84 -6.28 -1.41 5.30
C VAL A 84 -4.95 -2.11 5.49
N VAL A 85 -3.98 -1.38 6.00
CA VAL A 85 -2.69 -1.90 6.45
C VAL A 85 -2.49 -1.64 7.94
N ARG A 86 -1.68 -2.46 8.60
CA ARG A 86 -1.19 -2.23 9.95
C ARG A 86 0.32 -2.04 9.95
N ALA A 87 0.77 -0.95 10.56
CA ALA A 87 2.18 -0.67 10.80
C ALA A 87 2.68 -1.45 12.01
N GLU A 88 3.77 -2.20 11.83
CA GLU A 88 4.32 -3.08 12.85
C GLU A 88 5.82 -2.83 13.05
N ASP A 89 6.28 -2.87 14.31
CA ASP A 89 7.69 -2.84 14.65
C ASP A 89 8.37 -4.20 14.37
N GLN A 90 9.68 -4.30 14.66
CA GLN A 90 10.44 -5.53 14.43
C GLN A 90 9.90 -6.74 15.23
N GLY A 91 9.17 -6.50 16.33
CA GLY A 91 8.54 -7.52 17.15
C GLY A 91 7.12 -7.90 16.72
N GLY A 92 6.61 -7.30 15.62
CA GLY A 92 5.23 -7.51 15.17
C GLY A 92 4.19 -6.75 15.99
N THR A 93 4.61 -5.80 16.83
CA THR A 93 3.69 -4.98 17.63
C THR A 93 3.21 -3.79 16.80
N ALA A 94 1.92 -3.51 16.87
CA ALA A 94 1.32 -2.36 16.21
C ALA A 94 1.99 -1.03 16.63
N VAL A 95 2.22 -0.15 15.66
CA VAL A 95 2.82 1.17 15.85
C VAL A 95 1.84 2.26 15.41
N SER A 96 1.43 3.10 16.37
CA SER A 96 0.55 4.23 16.13
C SER A 96 1.30 5.45 15.59
N ALA A 97 0.57 6.40 15.00
CA ALA A 97 1.10 7.68 14.52
C ALA A 97 2.16 7.56 13.41
N VAL A 98 2.08 6.49 12.61
CA VAL A 98 2.95 6.25 11.45
C VAL A 98 2.31 6.81 10.19
N GLY A 99 3.01 7.69 9.48
CA GLY A 99 2.59 8.16 8.16
C GLY A 99 2.74 7.06 7.11
N ILE A 100 1.68 6.83 6.32
CA ILE A 100 1.64 5.81 5.26
C ILE A 100 1.16 6.48 3.98
N THR A 101 1.94 6.36 2.92
CA THR A 101 1.57 6.81 1.57
C THR A 101 1.01 5.64 0.76
N PHE A 102 -0.10 5.86 0.06
CA PHE A 102 -0.69 4.94 -0.89
C PHE A 102 -0.48 5.44 -2.32
N SER A 103 -0.14 4.56 -3.26
CA SER A 103 0.13 4.90 -4.65
C SER A 103 -0.40 3.84 -5.60
N VAL A 104 -1.21 4.26 -6.58
CA VAL A 104 -1.64 3.40 -7.68
C VAL A 104 -0.44 3.09 -8.58
N HIS A 105 -0.14 1.81 -8.78
CA HIS A 105 1.00 1.36 -9.59
C HIS A 105 0.57 0.83 -10.96
N GLN A 106 -0.61 0.19 -11.05
CA GLN A 106 -1.11 -0.43 -12.28
C GLN A 106 -2.64 -0.33 -12.35
N GLY A 107 -3.18 -0.21 -13.56
CA GLY A 107 -4.64 -0.25 -13.82
C GLY A 107 -5.33 1.11 -13.77
N GLY A 108 -4.72 2.09 -13.11
CA GLY A 108 -5.28 3.43 -12.94
C GLY A 108 -6.26 3.48 -11.77
N GLY A 109 -7.25 4.35 -11.87
CA GLY A 109 -8.22 4.59 -10.80
C GLY A 109 -7.78 5.68 -9.84
N SER A 110 -8.47 5.78 -8.71
CA SER A 110 -8.27 6.84 -7.74
C SER A 110 -8.40 6.35 -6.31
N LEU A 111 -7.58 6.90 -5.43
CA LEU A 111 -7.66 6.72 -3.99
C LEU A 111 -8.41 7.91 -3.39
N SER A 112 -9.24 7.67 -2.38
CA SER A 112 -9.91 8.77 -1.65
C SER A 112 -8.90 9.70 -1.00
N GLU A 113 -7.82 9.12 -0.46
CA GLU A 113 -6.67 9.82 0.10
C GLU A 113 -5.39 9.05 -0.28
N THR A 114 -4.32 9.78 -0.59
CA THR A 114 -3.02 9.19 -0.96
C THR A 114 -2.07 9.04 0.23
N SER A 115 -2.48 9.48 1.42
CA SER A 115 -1.76 9.22 2.66
C SER A 115 -2.73 9.14 3.83
N ALA A 116 -2.34 8.39 4.86
CA ALA A 116 -3.05 8.30 6.12
C ALA A 116 -2.05 8.10 7.26
N THR A 117 -2.45 8.44 8.49
CA THR A 117 -1.67 8.19 9.70
C THR A 117 -2.27 7.04 10.49
N SER A 118 -1.44 6.10 10.95
CA SER A 118 -1.93 4.94 11.68
C SER A 118 -2.57 5.30 13.03
N GLY A 119 -3.67 4.63 13.35
CA GLY A 119 -4.42 4.76 14.61
C GLY A 119 -3.74 4.09 15.81
N GLY A 120 -4.46 3.99 16.93
CA GLY A 120 -3.95 3.34 18.15
C GLY A 120 -3.74 1.82 18.04
N ASP A 121 -4.40 1.19 17.06
CA ASP A 121 -4.23 -0.20 16.63
C ASP A 121 -3.13 -0.37 15.56
N GLY A 122 -2.46 0.72 15.18
CA GLY A 122 -1.46 0.74 14.12
C GLY A 122 -2.05 0.67 12.72
N GLU A 123 -3.38 0.77 12.55
CA GLU A 123 -4.02 0.64 11.24
C GLU A 123 -4.17 1.98 10.52
N ALA A 124 -3.98 1.96 9.20
CA ALA A 124 -4.26 3.07 8.30
C ALA A 124 -5.00 2.57 7.06
N SER A 125 -5.92 3.39 6.54
CA SER A 125 -6.85 2.97 5.50
C SER A 125 -7.04 4.01 4.41
N THR A 126 -7.39 3.55 3.20
CA THR A 126 -7.90 4.40 2.12
C THR A 126 -8.93 3.63 1.30
N SER A 127 -9.85 4.34 0.65
CA SER A 127 -10.82 3.72 -0.27
C SER A 127 -10.31 3.80 -1.70
N TRP A 128 -10.51 2.74 -2.49
CA TRP A 128 -9.97 2.65 -3.84
C TRP A 128 -11.07 2.44 -4.88
N THR A 129 -11.14 3.36 -5.86
CA THR A 129 -11.95 3.22 -7.07
C THR A 129 -11.08 2.65 -8.18
N LEU A 130 -11.51 1.53 -8.78
CA LEU A 130 -10.81 0.86 -9.87
C LEU A 130 -10.71 1.77 -11.10
N GLY A 131 -9.61 1.66 -11.83
CA GLY A 131 -9.45 2.32 -13.13
C GLY A 131 -10.32 1.70 -14.23
N THR A 132 -10.24 2.30 -15.42
CA THR A 132 -11.03 1.91 -16.59
C THR A 132 -10.44 0.73 -17.37
N THR A 133 -9.25 0.24 -17.00
CA THR A 133 -8.61 -0.91 -17.64
C THR A 133 -9.00 -2.20 -16.91
N SER A 134 -9.64 -3.12 -17.62
CA SER A 134 -9.95 -4.46 -17.09
C SER A 134 -8.67 -5.28 -16.86
N GLY A 135 -8.75 -6.22 -15.91
CA GLY A 135 -7.63 -7.05 -15.46
C GLY A 135 -7.09 -6.63 -14.10
N THR A 136 -5.89 -7.13 -13.77
CA THR A 136 -5.26 -6.84 -12.47
C THR A 136 -4.82 -5.38 -12.37
N GLN A 137 -5.21 -4.75 -11.28
CA GLN A 137 -4.78 -3.42 -10.87
C GLN A 137 -4.07 -3.51 -9.52
N ASN A 138 -3.14 -2.60 -9.25
CA ASN A 138 -2.31 -2.65 -8.04
C ASN A 138 -2.16 -1.28 -7.36
N VAL A 139 -2.18 -1.30 -6.02
CA VAL A 139 -1.88 -0.16 -5.15
C VAL A 139 -0.80 -0.58 -4.16
N THR A 140 0.22 0.25 -3.98
CA THR A 140 1.27 0.05 -2.98
C THR A 140 1.06 1.02 -1.82
N ALA A 141 1.04 0.49 -0.59
CA ALA A 141 1.19 1.25 0.63
C ALA A 141 2.67 1.25 1.06
N LEU A 142 3.19 2.37 1.52
CA LEU A 142 4.58 2.58 1.94
C LEU A 142 4.62 3.38 3.23
N ILE A 143 5.41 2.95 4.21
CA ILE A 143 5.71 3.79 5.39
C ILE A 143 6.51 5.01 4.93
N GLU A 144 6.05 6.21 5.28
CA GLU A 144 6.70 7.46 4.93
C GLU A 144 8.15 7.50 5.45
N GLY A 145 9.08 7.88 4.57
CA GLY A 145 10.51 7.89 4.89
C GLY A 145 11.18 6.51 4.92
N SER A 146 10.45 5.41 4.71
CA SER A 146 11.02 4.09 4.49
C SER A 146 11.34 3.87 3.01
N ALA A 147 12.42 3.15 2.73
CA ALA A 147 12.77 2.74 1.36
C ALA A 147 12.14 1.41 0.95
N SER A 148 11.74 0.57 1.90
CA SER A 148 11.41 -0.85 1.63
C SER A 148 10.17 -1.38 2.36
N ALA A 149 9.66 -0.68 3.38
CA ALA A 149 8.54 -1.18 4.17
C ALA A 149 7.22 -0.90 3.44
N THR A 150 6.86 -1.83 2.55
CA THR A 150 5.69 -1.73 1.67
C THR A 150 4.71 -2.88 1.86
N ALA A 151 3.45 -2.64 1.52
CA ALA A 151 2.42 -3.65 1.32
C ALA A 151 1.74 -3.42 -0.03
N ASN A 152 1.54 -4.49 -0.80
CA ASN A 152 0.98 -4.41 -2.15
C ASN A 152 -0.42 -5.01 -2.19
N PHE A 153 -1.40 -4.17 -2.50
CA PHE A 153 -2.76 -4.56 -2.78
C PHE A 153 -2.92 -4.86 -4.26
N SER A 154 -3.70 -5.90 -4.54
CA SER A 154 -4.17 -6.22 -5.88
C SER A 154 -5.69 -6.24 -5.91
N ALA A 155 -6.28 -5.84 -7.02
CA ALA A 155 -7.70 -6.06 -7.30
C ALA A 155 -7.87 -6.41 -8.78
N THR A 156 -8.98 -7.06 -9.12
CA THR A 156 -9.30 -7.40 -10.50
C THR A 156 -10.49 -6.58 -10.97
N ALA A 157 -10.28 -5.77 -12.01
CA ALA A 157 -11.35 -5.04 -12.67
C ALA A 157 -11.95 -5.90 -13.78
N THR A 158 -13.24 -6.24 -13.70
CA THR A 158 -13.97 -6.85 -14.81
C THR A 158 -14.43 -5.78 -15.80
N PRO A 159 -14.49 -6.08 -17.11
CA PRO A 159 -15.10 -5.18 -18.08
C PRO A 159 -16.52 -4.77 -17.68
N GLY A 160 -16.93 -3.57 -18.07
CA GLY A 160 -18.30 -3.09 -17.92
C GLY A 160 -19.30 -3.80 -18.84
N PRO A 161 -20.57 -3.36 -18.82
CA PRO A 161 -21.57 -3.83 -19.77
C PRO A 161 -21.11 -3.63 -21.22
N ALA A 162 -21.52 -4.54 -22.11
CA ALA A 162 -21.22 -4.45 -23.54
C ALA A 162 -21.85 -3.20 -24.16
N THR A 163 -21.04 -2.39 -24.84
CA THR A 163 -21.51 -1.20 -25.57
C THR A 163 -21.06 -1.18 -27.02
N ALA A 164 -20.04 -1.96 -27.38
CA ALA A 164 -19.49 -1.99 -28.72
C ALA A 164 -19.29 -3.42 -29.22
N PHE A 165 -19.48 -3.60 -30.53
CA PHE A 165 -19.10 -4.79 -31.27
C PHE A 165 -18.08 -4.37 -32.32
N SER A 166 -16.89 -4.96 -32.31
CA SER A 166 -15.83 -4.64 -33.26
C SER A 166 -15.31 -5.89 -33.93
N LYS A 167 -14.90 -5.75 -35.19
CA LYS A 167 -14.11 -6.77 -35.85
C LYS A 167 -12.69 -6.77 -35.26
N GLU A 168 -12.17 -7.96 -34.95
CA GLU A 168 -10.80 -8.14 -34.47
C GLU A 168 -9.88 -8.69 -35.56
N SER A 169 -10.34 -9.65 -36.36
CA SER A 169 -9.49 -10.27 -37.41
C SER A 169 -10.26 -10.89 -38.57
N GLY A 170 -9.54 -11.30 -39.62
CA GLY A 170 -10.08 -12.02 -40.76
C GLY A 170 -10.94 -11.17 -41.69
N ASP A 171 -10.62 -9.90 -41.87
CA ASP A 171 -11.27 -9.01 -42.85
C ASP A 171 -10.64 -9.06 -44.23
N GLN A 172 -11.46 -8.79 -45.24
CA GLN A 172 -11.03 -8.63 -46.64
C GLN A 172 -10.14 -9.76 -47.16
N GLN A 173 -10.36 -10.97 -46.66
CA GLN A 173 -9.55 -12.12 -47.02
C GLN A 173 -9.89 -12.58 -48.44
N VAL A 174 -8.85 -12.92 -49.20
CA VAL A 174 -8.98 -13.44 -50.55
C VAL A 174 -8.67 -14.94 -50.54
N GLY A 175 -9.56 -15.74 -51.12
CA GLY A 175 -9.43 -17.19 -51.18
C GLY A 175 -9.73 -17.73 -52.56
N LYS A 176 -9.24 -18.93 -52.84
CA LYS A 176 -9.65 -19.70 -54.02
C LYS A 176 -10.96 -20.43 -53.72
N ASN A 177 -11.79 -20.63 -54.74
CA ASN A 177 -13.04 -21.40 -54.60
C ASN A 177 -12.78 -22.75 -53.92
N ASN A 178 -13.66 -23.09 -52.96
CA ASN A 178 -13.65 -24.35 -52.22
C ASN A 178 -12.40 -24.60 -51.36
N ARG A 179 -11.74 -23.54 -50.87
CA ARG A 179 -10.67 -23.61 -49.87
C ARG A 179 -11.00 -22.71 -48.67
N ALA A 180 -10.58 -23.12 -47.47
CA ALA A 180 -10.68 -22.26 -46.29
C ALA A 180 -9.87 -20.97 -46.50
N LEU A 181 -10.38 -19.86 -45.99
CA LEU A 181 -9.65 -18.60 -45.95
C LEU A 181 -8.47 -18.70 -44.96
N PRO A 182 -7.37 -17.97 -45.21
CA PRO A 182 -6.12 -18.13 -44.45
C PRO A 182 -6.22 -17.71 -42.98
N GLU A 183 -7.23 -16.92 -42.60
CA GLU A 183 -7.44 -16.43 -41.25
C GLU A 183 -8.91 -16.65 -40.79
N PRO A 184 -9.17 -16.99 -39.53
CA PRO A 184 -10.52 -16.97 -38.99
C PRO A 184 -11.06 -15.54 -38.91
N VAL A 185 -12.37 -15.37 -39.13
CA VAL A 185 -13.06 -14.12 -38.81
C VAL A 185 -13.32 -14.07 -37.31
N VAL A 186 -12.73 -13.10 -36.62
CA VAL A 186 -12.93 -12.89 -35.18
C VAL A 186 -13.58 -11.54 -34.96
N ALA A 187 -14.58 -11.51 -34.08
CA ALA A 187 -15.18 -10.28 -33.57
C ALA A 187 -15.03 -10.25 -32.05
N ALA A 188 -14.89 -9.05 -31.49
CA ALA A 188 -14.91 -8.80 -30.07
C ALA A 188 -16.14 -7.99 -29.68
N VAL A 189 -16.61 -8.27 -28.47
CA VAL A 189 -17.53 -7.40 -27.75
C VAL A 189 -16.70 -6.60 -26.75
N LYS A 190 -16.93 -5.28 -26.69
CA LYS A 190 -16.22 -4.37 -25.81
C LYS A 190 -17.17 -3.57 -24.93
N ASP A 191 -16.69 -3.15 -23.78
CA ASP A 191 -17.37 -2.15 -22.95
C ASP A 191 -17.11 -0.72 -23.45
N GLU A 192 -17.66 0.29 -22.75
CA GLU A 192 -17.51 1.71 -23.13
C GLU A 192 -16.07 2.23 -23.07
N PHE A 193 -15.19 1.54 -22.34
CA PHE A 193 -13.77 1.87 -22.21
C PHE A 193 -12.88 1.07 -23.16
N GLY A 194 -13.48 0.22 -24.02
CA GLY A 194 -12.76 -0.61 -24.98
C GLY A 194 -12.22 -1.92 -24.42
N ASN A 195 -12.58 -2.30 -23.18
CA ASN A 195 -12.18 -3.57 -22.59
C ASN A 195 -12.92 -4.73 -23.26
N GLY A 196 -12.19 -5.78 -23.61
CA GLY A 196 -12.79 -6.98 -24.22
C GLY A 196 -13.62 -7.79 -23.21
N ILE A 197 -14.84 -8.15 -23.59
CA ILE A 197 -15.73 -8.98 -22.78
C ILE A 197 -15.65 -10.42 -23.30
N VAL A 198 -15.13 -11.33 -22.46
CA VAL A 198 -14.96 -12.75 -22.81
C VAL A 198 -16.21 -13.55 -22.42
N GLY A 199 -16.58 -14.53 -23.23
CA GLY A 199 -17.58 -15.54 -22.86
C GLY A 199 -19.04 -15.18 -23.17
N ILE A 200 -19.31 -14.10 -23.90
CA ILE A 200 -20.64 -13.87 -24.46
C ILE A 200 -20.89 -14.94 -25.53
N PRO A 201 -21.90 -15.82 -25.39
CA PRO A 201 -22.24 -16.79 -26.42
C PRO A 201 -22.73 -16.05 -27.66
N GLY A 202 -21.83 -15.85 -28.63
CA GLY A 202 -22.22 -15.41 -29.96
C GLY A 202 -23.00 -16.53 -30.63
N HIS A 203 -24.33 -16.45 -30.64
CA HIS A 203 -25.11 -17.06 -31.70
C HIS A 203 -24.72 -16.32 -32.99
N PHE A 204 -23.65 -16.78 -33.64
CA PHE A 204 -23.32 -16.37 -35.00
C PHE A 204 -24.43 -16.89 -35.91
N PHE A 205 -25.50 -16.11 -36.08
CA PHE A 205 -26.38 -16.30 -37.21
C PHE A 205 -25.56 -15.92 -38.44
N CYS A 206 -24.94 -16.92 -39.07
CA CYS A 206 -24.68 -16.87 -40.49
C CYS A 206 -26.06 -16.88 -41.13
N ASP A 207 -26.64 -15.70 -41.35
CA ASP A 207 -27.88 -15.62 -42.09
C ASP A 207 -27.68 -16.31 -43.42
N ARG A 208 -28.57 -17.28 -43.63
CA ARG A 208 -28.51 -18.30 -44.65
C ARG A 208 -28.23 -17.70 -46.02
N TRP A 209 -27.33 -18.39 -46.71
CA TRP A 209 -27.25 -18.48 -48.15
C TRP A 209 -28.65 -18.42 -48.77
N TRP A 210 -28.88 -17.46 -49.67
CA TRP A 210 -29.88 -17.60 -50.72
C TRP A 210 -29.17 -17.45 -52.05
N TRP A 211 -29.02 -18.57 -52.75
CA TRP A 211 -28.98 -18.59 -54.20
C TRP A 211 -30.36 -18.14 -54.69
N ILE A 212 -30.40 -17.20 -55.63
CA ILE A 212 -31.47 -17.14 -56.62
C ILE A 212 -30.78 -16.97 -57.98
N ASP A 213 -30.88 -18.05 -58.76
CA ASP A 213 -30.85 -18.22 -60.22
C ASP A 213 -30.02 -17.28 -61.10
#